data_AF-A0A9P6AI70-F1
#
_entry.id   AF-A0A9P6AI70-F1
#
_cell.length_a   1.000
_cell.length_b   1.000
_cell.length_c   1.000
_cell.angle_alpha   90.00
_cell.angle_beta   90.00
_cell.angle_gamma   90.00
#
_symmetry.space_group_name_H-M   'P 1'
#
loop_
_entity.id
_entity.type
_entity.pdbx_description
1 polymer ?
#
loop_
_entity_poly.entity_id
_entity_poly.type
_entity_poly.pdbx_seq_one_letter_code
_entity_poly.pdbx_strand_id
1 'polypeptide(L)'
;MAPNERQFYVFALLETLLNHLPGHWRVGALYDIGCQMDQSLKKWKFRPEWLPHFEWGVSIFHAYGHQWACQLWYHPRKSEHWGLSDGEGCERFWSQLR
;
A
#
# COMPACT_ATOMS: atom_id res chain seq x y z
N MET A 1 -10.20 -10.90 5.21
CA MET A 1 -8.77 -11.19 4.97
C MET A 1 -8.71 -12.63 4.51
N ALA A 2 -8.30 -12.88 3.26
CA ALA A 2 -8.14 -14.26 2.79
C ALA A 2 -7.07 -14.96 3.66
N PRO A 3 -7.14 -16.30 3.86
CA PRO A 3 -6.26 -17.03 4.78
C PRO A 3 -4.75 -16.85 4.53
N ASN A 4 -4.38 -16.41 3.32
CA ASN A 4 -3.04 -16.24 2.79
C ASN A 4 -2.50 -14.78 2.84
N GLU A 5 -3.31 -13.77 3.18
CA GLU A 5 -2.87 -12.36 3.25
C GLU A 5 -2.65 -11.92 4.70
N ARG A 6 -1.68 -12.52 5.36
CA ARG A 6 -1.33 -12.13 6.72
C ARG A 6 -0.42 -10.90 6.67
N GLN A 7 -0.79 -9.84 7.39
CA GLN A 7 -0.08 -8.55 7.39
C GLN A 7 1.42 -8.66 7.69
N PHE A 8 1.85 -9.69 8.43
CA PHE A 8 3.27 -9.88 8.77
C PHE A 8 4.18 -10.09 7.57
N TYR A 9 3.71 -10.73 6.49
CA TYR A 9 4.55 -10.93 5.29
C TYR A 9 4.88 -9.59 4.65
N VAL A 10 3.87 -8.73 4.53
CA VAL A 10 4.04 -7.39 3.97
C VAL A 10 4.96 -6.55 4.85
N PHE A 11 4.79 -6.59 6.18
CA PHE A 11 5.68 -5.87 7.08
C PHE A 11 7.14 -6.32 6.99
N ALA A 12 7.40 -7.62 6.86
CA ALA A 12 8.77 -8.13 6.68
C ALA A 12 9.42 -7.64 5.38
N LEU A 13 8.65 -7.59 4.29
CA LEU A 13 9.11 -7.06 3.01
C LEU A 13 9.38 -5.55 3.09
N LEU A 14 8.50 -4.79 3.74
CA LEU A 14 8.66 -3.35 3.92
C LEU A 14 9.85 -3.01 4.83
N GLU A 15 10.08 -3.76 5.91
CA GLU A 15 11.26 -3.60 6.75
C GLU A 15 12.54 -3.83 5.95
N THR A 16 12.57 -4.90 5.16
CA THR A 16 13.70 -5.22 4.29
C THR A 16 13.92 -4.10 3.28
N LEU A 17 12.86 -3.59 2.64
CA LEU A 17 12.94 -2.49 1.69
C LEU A 17 13.52 -1.24 2.35
N LEU A 18 12.95 -0.80 3.47
CA LEU A 18 13.39 0.42 4.16
C LEU A 18 14.85 0.33 4.64
N ASN A 19 15.31 -0.83 5.09
CA ASN A 19 16.70 -1.04 5.50
C ASN A 19 17.71 -0.85 4.34
N HIS A 20 17.26 -0.95 3.09
CA HIS A 20 18.10 -0.77 1.91
C HIS A 20 17.86 0.58 1.18
N LEU A 21 16.97 1.43 1.71
CA LEU A 21 16.70 2.75 1.16
C LEU A 21 17.30 3.83 2.07
N PRO A 22 17.65 5.01 1.52
CA PRO A 22 18.03 6.15 2.35
C PRO A 22 16.89 6.55 3.29
N GLY A 23 17.20 6.75 4.57
CA GLY A 23 16.20 7.04 5.61
C GLY A 23 15.47 8.38 5.47
N HIS A 24 15.71 9.18 4.44
CA HIS A 24 14.95 10.41 4.14
C HIS A 24 13.96 10.21 2.98
N TRP A 25 13.96 9.04 2.35
CA TRP A 25 13.07 8.76 1.24
C TRP A 25 11.65 8.53 1.75
N ARG A 26 10.69 8.88 0.88
CA ARG A 26 9.28 8.51 1.02
C ARG A 26 8.96 7.46 -0.04
N VAL A 27 8.29 6.41 0.38
CA VAL A 27 7.94 5.25 -0.44
C VAL A 27 6.43 5.23 -0.62
N GLY A 28 5.98 5.22 -1.86
CA GLY A 28 4.58 4.98 -2.19
C GLY A 28 4.29 3.48 -2.27
N ALA A 29 3.34 2.99 -1.47
CA ALA A 29 2.84 1.62 -1.52
C ALA A 29 1.39 1.59 -2.01
N LEU A 30 1.19 1.20 -3.29
CA LEU A 30 -0.10 0.79 -3.83
C LEU A 30 -0.29 -0.70 -3.58
N TYR A 31 -1.26 -1.05 -2.74
CA TYR A 31 -1.51 -2.43 -2.35
C TYR A 31 -3.00 -2.65 -2.10
N ASP A 32 -3.53 -3.82 -2.44
CA ASP A 32 -4.95 -4.15 -2.34
C ASP A 32 -5.54 -3.83 -0.97
N ILE A 33 -4.78 -4.09 0.09
CA ILE A 33 -5.16 -3.80 1.48
C ILE A 33 -4.35 -2.64 2.09
N GLY A 34 -3.77 -1.75 1.28
CA GLY A 34 -2.95 -0.63 1.73
C GLY A 34 -3.61 0.24 2.80
N CYS A 35 -4.92 0.48 2.68
CA CYS A 35 -5.66 1.19 3.72
C CYS A 35 -5.68 0.45 5.08
N GLN A 36 -5.74 -0.87 5.08
CA GLN A 36 -5.71 -1.67 6.31
C GLN A 36 -4.30 -1.66 6.91
N MET A 37 -3.26 -1.65 6.06
CA MET A 37 -1.87 -1.55 6.49
C MET A 37 -1.60 -0.23 7.20
N ASP A 38 -1.99 0.89 6.59
CA ASP A 38 -1.88 2.22 7.18
C ASP A 38 -2.61 2.32 8.53
N GLN A 39 -3.84 1.82 8.58
CA GLN A 39 -4.62 1.79 9.83
C GLN A 39 -3.98 0.89 10.89
N SER A 40 -3.41 -0.26 10.51
CA SER A 40 -2.69 -1.14 11.44
C SER A 40 -1.47 -0.42 12.05
N LEU A 41 -0.66 0.26 11.24
CA LEU A 41 0.50 1.03 11.72
C LEU A 41 0.08 2.11 12.72
N LYS A 42 -0.95 2.89 12.37
CA LYS A 42 -1.48 3.98 13.22
C LYS A 42 -2.13 3.48 14.50
N LYS A 43 -3.00 2.46 14.40
CA LYS A 43 -3.79 1.94 15.52
C LYS A 43 -2.92 1.24 16.55
N TRP A 44 -2.01 0.39 16.10
CA TRP A 44 -1.17 -0.41 17.00
C TRP A 44 0.14 0.27 17.36
N LYS A 45 0.42 1.45 16.79
CA LYS A 45 1.72 2.13 16.90
C LYS A 45 2.86 1.16 16.56
N PHE A 46 2.63 0.31 15.55
CA PHE A 46 3.64 -0.62 15.06
C PHE A 46 4.61 0.18 14.20
N ARG A 47 5.89 0.18 14.58
CA ARG A 47 6.95 0.93 13.87
C ARG A 47 6.52 2.39 13.56
N PRO A 48 6.22 3.22 14.58
CA PRO A 48 5.75 4.59 14.35
C PRO A 48 6.73 5.43 13.51
N GLU A 49 8.01 5.08 13.54
CA GLU A 49 9.06 5.64 12.69
C GLU A 49 8.79 5.46 11.20
N TRP A 50 7.98 4.47 10.78
CA TRP A 50 7.65 4.23 9.36
C TRP A 50 6.55 5.14 8.83
N LEU A 51 5.68 5.69 9.69
CA LEU A 51 4.55 6.53 9.28
C LEU A 51 4.95 7.70 8.35
N PRO A 52 6.02 8.47 8.60
CA PRO A 52 6.44 9.54 7.69
C PRO A 52 7.06 9.03 6.38
N HIS A 53 7.51 7.77 6.33
CA HIS A 53 8.18 7.18 5.17
C HIS A 53 7.22 6.58 4.16
N PHE A 54 5.95 6.34 4.51
CA PHE A 54 4.99 5.73 3.59
C PHE A 54 3.88 6.68 3.15
N GLU A 55 3.64 6.69 1.84
CA GLU A 55 2.38 7.12 1.26
C GLU A 55 1.60 5.84 0.89
N TRP A 56 0.36 5.71 1.35
CA TRP A 56 -0.44 4.51 1.13
C TRP A 56 -1.55 4.75 0.12
N GLY A 57 -1.75 3.80 -0.79
CA GLY A 57 -2.87 3.78 -1.71
C GLY A 57 -3.40 2.36 -1.92
N VAL A 58 -4.60 2.27 -2.47
CA VAL A 58 -5.23 1.02 -2.88
C VAL A 58 -5.41 1.06 -4.40
N SER A 59 -5.02 0.01 -5.11
CA SER A 59 -5.13 -0.07 -6.57
C SER A 59 -6.55 0.28 -7.05
N ILE A 60 -6.66 0.90 -8.24
CA ILE A 60 -7.86 1.67 -8.63
C ILE A 60 -9.13 0.81 -8.62
N PHE A 61 -9.05 -0.46 -9.03
CA PHE A 61 -10.21 -1.34 -9.05
C PHE A 61 -10.57 -1.84 -7.65
N HIS A 62 -9.54 -2.13 -6.85
CA HIS A 62 -9.70 -2.60 -5.47
C HIS A 62 -10.29 -1.51 -4.55
N ALA A 63 -9.98 -0.24 -4.80
CA ALA A 63 -10.46 0.88 -3.99
C ALA A 63 -12.01 0.94 -3.93
N TYR A 64 -12.68 0.61 -5.04
CA TYR A 64 -14.15 0.56 -5.09
C TYR A 64 -14.75 -0.64 -4.35
N GLY A 65 -14.00 -1.72 -4.19
CA GLY A 65 -14.39 -2.88 -3.38
C GLY A 65 -14.29 -2.65 -1.87
N HIS A 66 -13.68 -1.53 -1.45
CA HIS A 66 -13.52 -1.17 -0.05
C HIS A 66 -14.64 -0.22 0.43
N GLN A 67 -14.67 0.04 1.74
CA GLN A 67 -15.58 1.02 2.34
C GLN A 67 -15.45 2.41 1.70
N TRP A 68 -16.54 3.19 1.71
CA TRP A 68 -16.60 4.52 1.10
C TRP A 68 -15.42 5.44 1.46
N ALA A 69 -14.99 5.44 2.72
CA ALA A 69 -13.85 6.25 3.16
C ALA A 69 -12.55 5.88 2.42
N CYS A 70 -12.35 4.61 2.03
CA CYS A 70 -11.17 4.19 1.29
C CYS A 70 -11.12 4.80 -0.12
N GLN A 71 -12.29 4.96 -0.75
CA GLN A 71 -12.42 5.59 -2.07
C GLN A 71 -12.07 7.08 -2.05
N LEU A 72 -12.17 7.73 -0.88
CA LEU A 72 -11.80 9.13 -0.72
C LEU A 72 -10.33 9.29 -0.37
N TRP A 73 -9.82 8.51 0.58
CA TRP A 73 -8.51 8.73 1.19
C TRP A 73 -7.37 7.94 0.56
N TYR A 74 -7.63 6.77 -0.02
CA TYR A 74 -6.58 5.88 -0.53
C TYR A 74 -6.70 5.62 -2.04
N HIS A 75 -7.68 6.22 -2.71
CA HIS A 75 -7.86 6.05 -4.15
C HIS A 75 -6.76 6.82 -4.91
N PRO A 76 -6.02 6.19 -5.84
CA PRO A 76 -4.83 6.78 -6.45
C PRO A 76 -5.15 8.07 -7.23
N ARG A 77 -6.34 8.15 -7.85
CA ARG A 77 -6.81 9.39 -8.53
C ARG A 77 -7.14 10.55 -7.59
N LYS A 78 -7.05 10.38 -6.27
CA LYS A 78 -7.26 11.43 -5.26
C LYS A 78 -5.96 11.92 -4.64
N SER A 79 -4.81 11.39 -5.06
CA SER A 79 -3.49 11.81 -4.57
C SER A 79 -2.55 12.05 -5.75
N GLU A 80 -1.90 13.21 -5.76
CA GLU A 80 -0.98 13.62 -6.83
C GLU A 80 0.31 12.77 -6.85
N HIS A 81 0.63 12.12 -5.72
CA HIS A 81 1.83 11.30 -5.57
C HIS A 81 1.87 10.07 -6.49
N TRP A 82 0.72 9.62 -7.01
CA TRP A 82 0.61 8.41 -7.83
C TRP A 82 0.71 8.68 -9.34
N GLY A 83 0.68 9.95 -9.75
CA GLY A 83 0.66 10.33 -11.16
C GLY A 83 -0.45 9.61 -11.93
N LEU A 84 -0.07 8.89 -12.99
CA LEU A 84 -1.02 8.12 -13.81
C LEU A 84 -1.17 6.65 -13.41
N SER A 85 -0.42 6.18 -12.40
CA SER A 85 -0.46 4.79 -11.94
C SER A 85 -1.85 4.40 -11.46
N ASP A 86 -2.30 3.22 -11.86
CA ASP A 86 -3.54 2.61 -11.37
C ASP A 86 -3.29 1.51 -10.33
N GLY A 87 -2.02 1.15 -10.06
CA GLY A 87 -1.65 0.11 -9.09
C GLY A 87 -1.81 -1.32 -9.58
N GLU A 88 -2.14 -1.53 -10.86
CA GLU A 88 -2.47 -2.85 -11.44
C GLU A 88 -1.32 -3.45 -12.27
N GLY A 89 -0.10 -2.93 -12.07
CA GLY A 89 1.06 -3.28 -12.89
C GLY A 89 1.49 -4.74 -12.72
N CYS A 90 1.45 -5.25 -11.48
CA CYS A 90 1.80 -6.63 -11.17
C CYS A 90 0.79 -7.59 -11.80
N GLU A 91 -0.49 -7.31 -11.66
CA GLU A 91 -1.61 -8.09 -12.18
C GLU A 91 -1.55 -8.16 -13.70
N ARG A 92 -1.30 -7.01 -14.36
CA ARG A 92 -1.08 -6.94 -15.81
C ARG A 92 0.12 -7.77 -16.24
N PHE A 93 1.27 -7.61 -15.60
CA PHE A 93 2.46 -8.39 -15.92
C PHE A 93 2.19 -9.89 -15.77
N TRP A 94 1.56 -10.30 -14.67
CA TRP A 94 1.30 -11.71 -14.39
C TRP A 94 0.26 -12.30 -15.35
N SER A 95 -0.71 -11.51 -15.80
CA SER A 95 -1.66 -11.93 -16.83
C SER A 95 -1.00 -12.21 -18.18
N GLN A 96 0.10 -11.52 -18.49
CA GLN A 96 0.86 -11.72 -19.74
C GLN A 96 1.82 -12.92 -19.66
N LEU A 97 2.19 -13.34 -18.45
CA LEU A 97 3.04 -14.52 -18.22
C LEU A 97 2.24 -15.84 -18.16
N ARG A 98 0.92 -15.79 -18.37
CA ARG A 98 0.04 -16.97 -18.38
C ARG A 98 -0.04 -17.63 -19.76
#